data_AF-W4M1A1-F1
#
_entry.id   AF-W4M1A1-F1
#
_cell.length_a   1.000
_cell.length_b   1.000
_cell.length_c   1.000
_cell.angle_alpha   90.00
_cell.angle_beta   90.00
_cell.angle_gamma   90.00
#
_symmetry.space_group_name_H-M   'P 1'
#
loop_
_entity.id
_entity.type
_entity.pdbx_description
1 polymer ?
#
loop_
_entity_poly.entity_id
_entity_poly.type
_entity_poly.pdbx_seq_one_letter_code
_entity_poly.pdbx_strand_id
1 'polypeptide(L)'
;MAIGEAYDLFVKFYPHHFQSSQILRTVSIREKTSEARQQRFEAVEHRCIGIVSGIIRDGLAQGDLVLPMWISPEQFTFGLWALSSGAHAIMAGKPLENLGIERPYDTLYANYHIMLDGVGWQPLSHVWDYEQTRARIRQEVFRDAYRQLELA
;
A
#
# COMPACT_ATOMS: atom_id res chain seq x y z
N MET A 1 5.07 -5.31 4.55
CA MET A 1 4.99 -4.20 5.54
C MET A 1 5.69 -2.92 5.08
N ALA A 2 6.97 -2.93 4.65
CA ALA A 2 7.70 -1.69 4.32
C ALA A 2 7.06 -0.82 3.21
N ILE A 3 6.49 -1.45 2.18
CA ILE A 3 5.75 -0.72 1.13
C ILE A 3 4.50 -0.02 1.69
N GLY A 4 3.79 -0.66 2.62
CA GLY A 4 2.65 -0.05 3.30
C GLY A 4 3.08 1.19 4.08
N GLU A 5 4.16 1.09 4.86
CA GLU A 5 4.71 2.21 5.63
C GLU A 5 5.14 3.38 4.73
N ALA A 6 5.76 3.08 3.57
CA ALA A 6 6.11 4.10 2.58
C ALA A 6 4.87 4.82 2.03
N TYR A 7 3.79 4.09 1.79
CA TYR A 7 2.54 4.65 1.29
C TYR A 7 1.83 5.51 2.34
N ASP A 8 1.79 5.04 3.60
CA ASP A 8 1.26 5.82 4.72
C ASP A 8 2.01 7.15 4.85
N LEU A 9 3.35 7.13 4.79
CA LEU A 9 4.17 8.32 4.83
C LEU A 9 3.89 9.27 3.66
N PHE A 10 3.75 8.75 2.44
CA PHE A 10 3.39 9.55 1.28
C PHE A 10 2.05 10.27 1.48
N VAL A 11 1.03 9.57 1.99
CA VAL A 11 -0.29 10.16 2.22
C VAL A 11 -0.23 11.23 3.32
N LYS A 12 0.52 10.99 4.39
CA LYS A 12 0.64 11.94 5.51
C LYS A 12 1.44 13.19 5.14
N PHE A 13 2.56 13.04 4.42
CA PHE A 13 3.39 14.19 4.02
C PHE A 13 2.79 14.98 2.86
N TYR A 14 2.09 14.31 1.96
CA TYR A 14 1.63 14.91 0.73
C TYR A 14 0.13 14.68 0.49
N PRO A 15 -0.76 15.06 1.42
CA PRO A 15 -2.19 14.76 1.34
C PRO A 15 -2.84 15.34 0.07
N HIS A 16 -2.43 16.55 -0.35
CA HIS A 16 -2.92 17.16 -1.60
C HIS A 16 -2.40 16.46 -2.86
N HIS A 17 -1.19 15.91 -2.83
CA HIS A 17 -0.67 15.11 -3.96
C HIS A 17 -1.39 13.77 -4.04
N PHE A 18 -1.67 13.15 -2.90
CA PHE A 18 -2.48 11.94 -2.84
C PHE A 18 -3.87 12.20 -3.43
N GLN A 19 -4.58 13.24 -2.99
CA GLN A 19 -5.89 13.63 -3.55
C GLN A 19 -5.79 13.91 -5.06
N SER A 20 -4.77 14.66 -5.49
CA SER A 20 -4.54 14.93 -6.91
C SER A 20 -4.33 13.64 -7.72
N SER A 21 -3.63 12.65 -7.16
CA SER A 21 -3.46 11.34 -7.81
C SER A 21 -4.78 10.58 -7.95
N GLN A 22 -5.70 10.68 -6.99
CA GLN A 22 -7.04 10.08 -7.08
C GLN A 22 -7.86 10.75 -8.19
N ILE A 23 -7.80 12.08 -8.25
CA ILE A 23 -8.47 12.89 -9.27
C ILE A 23 -7.96 12.54 -10.67
N LEU A 24 -6.63 12.42 -10.85
CA LEU A 24 -6.01 12.05 -12.12
C LEU A 24 -6.36 10.65 -12.60
N ARG A 25 -6.72 9.72 -11.70
CA ARG A 25 -7.21 8.38 -12.07
C ARG A 25 -8.66 8.39 -12.57
N THR A 26 -9.39 9.50 -12.40
CA THR A 26 -10.75 9.64 -12.92
C THR A 26 -10.71 9.92 -14.42
N VAL A 27 -11.33 9.05 -15.23
CA VAL A 27 -11.30 9.12 -16.70
C VAL A 27 -11.65 10.50 -17.25
N SER A 28 -12.74 11.10 -16.74
CA SER A 28 -13.25 12.42 -17.17
C SER A 28 -12.27 13.59 -16.97
N ILE A 29 -11.26 13.39 -16.11
CA ILE A 29 -10.21 14.36 -15.83
C ILE A 29 -8.92 13.96 -16.53
N ARG A 30 -8.57 12.66 -16.51
CA ARG A 30 -7.39 12.13 -17.18
C ARG A 30 -7.35 12.50 -18.66
N GLU A 31 -8.47 12.31 -19.36
CA GLU A 31 -8.61 12.62 -20.80
C GLU A 31 -8.42 14.11 -21.13
N LYS A 32 -8.57 15.00 -20.13
CA LYS A 32 -8.36 16.45 -20.28
C LYS A 32 -6.90 16.86 -20.04
N THR A 33 -6.04 15.94 -19.62
CA THR A 33 -4.60 16.20 -19.45
C THR A 33 -3.84 15.92 -20.74
N SER A 34 -2.72 16.62 -20.95
CA SER A 34 -1.85 16.38 -22.11
C SER A 34 -1.33 14.94 -22.13
N GLU A 35 -1.22 14.33 -23.30
CA GLU A 35 -0.69 12.97 -23.50
C GLU A 35 0.65 12.74 -22.78
N ALA A 36 1.59 13.69 -22.88
CA ALA A 36 2.88 13.61 -22.19
C ALA A 36 2.77 13.48 -20.66
N ARG A 37 1.72 14.06 -20.05
CA ARG A 37 1.45 13.93 -18.60
C ARG A 37 0.82 12.58 -18.28
N GLN A 38 -0.08 12.09 -19.14
CA GLN A 38 -0.69 10.76 -18.99
C GLN A 38 0.39 9.68 -19.02
N GLN A 39 1.25 9.69 -20.06
CA GLN A 39 2.35 8.74 -20.21
C GLN A 39 3.32 8.79 -19.02
N ARG A 40 3.66 9.99 -18.52
CA ARG A 40 4.53 10.12 -17.35
C ARG A 40 3.89 9.54 -16.08
N PHE A 41 2.59 9.76 -15.89
CA PHE A 41 1.86 9.22 -14.74
C PHE A 41 1.79 7.69 -14.81
N GLU A 42 1.42 7.14 -15.96
CA GLU A 42 1.37 5.69 -16.22
C GLU A 42 2.73 5.03 -16.02
N ALA A 43 3.81 5.65 -16.51
CA ALA A 43 5.17 5.14 -16.31
C ALA A 43 5.56 5.05 -14.83
N VAL A 44 5.14 6.01 -14.01
CA VAL A 44 5.39 5.99 -12.55
C VAL A 44 4.53 4.92 -11.88
N GLU A 45 3.24 4.81 -12.23
CA GLU A 45 2.38 3.75 -11.69
C GLU A 45 2.89 2.35 -12.05
N HIS A 46 3.30 2.14 -13.30
CA HIS A 46 3.91 0.89 -13.75
C HIS A 46 5.16 0.54 -12.96
N ARG A 47 6.02 1.53 -12.64
CA ARG A 47 7.19 1.31 -11.80
C ARG A 47 6.80 0.90 -10.38
N CYS A 48 5.85 1.58 -9.76
CA CYS A 48 5.39 1.26 -8.41
C CYS A 48 4.79 -0.16 -8.34
N ILE A 49 3.89 -0.49 -9.27
CA ILE A 49 3.28 -1.83 -9.35
C ILE A 49 4.35 -2.88 -9.64
N GLY A 50 5.29 -2.60 -10.55
CA GLY A 50 6.38 -3.50 -10.89
C GLY A 50 7.28 -3.87 -9.69
N ILE A 51 7.53 -2.93 -8.79
CA ILE A 51 8.26 -3.18 -7.53
C ILE A 51 7.48 -4.16 -6.64
N VAL A 52 6.18 -3.92 -6.43
CA VAL A 52 5.36 -4.77 -5.57
C VAL A 52 5.20 -6.18 -6.15
N SER A 53 4.90 -6.29 -7.45
CA SER A 53 4.85 -7.57 -8.13
C SER A 53 6.20 -8.30 -8.10
N GLY A 54 7.31 -7.56 -8.12
CA GLY A 54 8.66 -8.10 -7.96
C GLY A 54 8.84 -8.82 -6.62
N ILE A 55 8.46 -8.17 -5.52
CA ILE A 55 8.51 -8.75 -4.17
C ILE A 55 7.68 -10.03 -4.09
N ILE A 56 6.49 -10.05 -4.72
CA ILE A 56 5.64 -11.25 -4.76
C ILE A 56 6.31 -12.38 -5.54
N ARG A 57 6.92 -12.09 -6.69
CA ARG A 57 7.68 -13.09 -7.46
C ARG A 57 8.88 -13.62 -6.69
N ASP A 58 9.58 -12.78 -5.95
CA ASP A 58 10.70 -13.20 -5.12
C ASP A 58 10.24 -14.14 -4.00
N GLY A 59 9.08 -13.86 -3.36
CA GLY A 59 8.47 -14.75 -2.37
C GLY A 59 8.06 -16.10 -2.96
N LEU A 60 7.50 -16.12 -4.17
CA LEU A 60 7.20 -17.36 -4.90
C LEU A 60 8.47 -18.17 -5.20
N ALA A 61 9.54 -17.50 -5.65
CA ALA A 61 10.80 -18.15 -6.01
C ALA A 61 11.53 -18.75 -4.79
N GLN A 62 11.38 -18.13 -3.62
CA GLN A 62 11.96 -18.60 -2.36
C GLN A 62 11.12 -19.67 -1.66
N GLY A 63 9.86 -19.85 -2.07
CA GLY A 63 8.93 -20.77 -1.44
C GLY A 63 8.23 -20.20 -0.19
N ASP A 64 8.42 -18.91 0.09
CA ASP A 64 7.75 -18.21 1.20
C ASP A 64 6.27 -17.94 0.92
N LEU A 65 5.89 -17.93 -0.37
CA LEU A 65 4.53 -17.71 -0.85
C LEU A 65 4.15 -18.80 -1.85
N VAL A 66 2.90 -19.26 -1.79
CA VAL A 66 2.31 -20.12 -2.81
C VAL A 66 0.98 -19.51 -3.25
N LEU A 67 0.93 -19.03 -4.48
CA LEU A 67 -0.32 -18.52 -5.06
C LEU A 67 -1.12 -19.66 -5.73
N PRO A 68 -2.46 -19.64 -5.64
CA PRO A 68 -3.30 -20.53 -6.43
C PRO A 68 -3.05 -20.39 -7.93
N MET A 69 -3.20 -21.47 -8.71
CA MET A 69 -2.90 -21.49 -10.15
C MET A 69 -3.71 -20.51 -11.01
N TRP A 70 -4.82 -19.99 -10.47
CA TRP A 70 -5.76 -19.09 -11.17
C TRP A 70 -5.48 -17.61 -10.88
N ILE A 71 -4.45 -17.28 -10.09
CA ILE A 71 -4.04 -15.90 -9.80
C ILE A 71 -2.56 -15.68 -10.12
N SER A 72 -2.26 -14.68 -10.94
CA SER A 72 -0.89 -14.26 -11.23
C SER A 72 -0.35 -13.35 -10.12
N PRO A 73 0.98 -13.16 -10.03
CA PRO A 73 1.59 -12.20 -9.12
C PRO A 73 1.02 -10.78 -9.28
N GLU A 74 0.77 -10.35 -10.52
CA GLU A 74 0.21 -9.04 -10.84
C GLU A 74 -1.26 -8.93 -10.42
N GLN A 75 -2.05 -9.98 -10.59
CA GLN A 75 -3.44 -10.01 -10.11
C GLN A 75 -3.50 -9.97 -8.58
N PHE A 76 -2.59 -10.67 -7.89
CA PHE A 76 -2.47 -10.58 -6.44
C PHE A 76 -2.02 -9.18 -5.98
N THR A 77 -1.06 -8.58 -6.70
CA THR A 77 -0.60 -7.20 -6.48
C THR A 77 -1.75 -6.20 -6.62
N PHE A 78 -2.61 -6.38 -7.62
CA PHE A 78 -3.80 -5.55 -7.79
C PHE A 78 -4.70 -5.60 -6.55
N GLY A 79 -4.91 -6.77 -5.95
CA GLY A 79 -5.69 -6.90 -4.72
C GLY A 79 -5.09 -6.11 -3.55
N LEU A 80 -3.77 -6.21 -3.34
CA LEU A 80 -3.06 -5.43 -2.30
C LEU A 80 -3.13 -3.92 -2.56
N TRP A 81 -2.99 -3.52 -3.83
CA TRP A 81 -3.10 -2.12 -4.24
C TRP A 81 -4.51 -1.58 -4.02
N ALA A 82 -5.54 -2.34 -4.40
CA ALA A 82 -6.94 -1.97 -4.19
C ALA A 82 -7.26 -1.79 -2.69
N LEU A 83 -6.80 -2.74 -1.86
CA LEU A 83 -6.96 -2.66 -0.41
C LEU A 83 -6.27 -1.42 0.17
N SER A 84 -5.01 -1.17 -0.22
CA SER A 84 -4.23 -0.03 0.25
C SER A 84 -4.81 1.31 -0.19
N SER A 85 -4.98 1.49 -1.51
CA SER A 85 -5.45 2.75 -2.08
C SER A 85 -6.89 3.07 -1.67
N GLY A 86 -7.77 2.06 -1.62
CA GLY A 86 -9.15 2.20 -1.19
C GLY A 86 -9.26 2.60 0.28
N ALA A 87 -8.51 1.94 1.17
CA ALA A 87 -8.51 2.30 2.59
C ALA A 87 -8.05 3.76 2.80
N HIS A 88 -6.99 4.19 2.11
CA HIS A 88 -6.52 5.57 2.16
C HIS A 88 -7.51 6.58 1.59
N ALA A 89 -8.21 6.24 0.51
CA ALA A 89 -9.26 7.09 -0.04
C ALA A 89 -10.43 7.25 0.94
N ILE A 90 -10.83 6.16 1.62
CA ILE A 90 -11.89 6.18 2.64
C ILE A 90 -11.46 7.04 3.85
N MET A 91 -10.23 6.82 4.36
CA MET A 91 -9.66 7.59 5.47
C MET A 91 -9.57 9.09 5.15
N ALA A 92 -9.23 9.44 3.91
CA ALA A 92 -9.13 10.84 3.48
C ALA A 92 -10.51 11.52 3.31
N GLY A 93 -11.58 10.74 3.12
CA GLY A 93 -12.91 11.26 2.84
C GLY A 93 -13.70 11.67 4.08
N LYS A 94 -13.52 10.97 5.20
CA LYS A 94 -14.24 11.24 6.47
C LYS A 94 -13.61 10.54 7.68
N PRO A 95 -13.86 11.03 8.90
CA PRO A 95 -13.61 10.28 10.12
C PRO A 95 -14.42 8.96 10.14
N LEU A 96 -13.82 7.89 10.68
CA LEU A 96 -14.38 6.53 10.63
C LEU A 96 -14.81 5.99 12.00
N GLU A 97 -14.67 6.79 13.06
CA GLU A 97 -14.99 6.43 14.45
C GLU A 97 -16.49 6.13 14.60
N ASN A 98 -17.35 6.89 13.92
CA ASN A 98 -18.80 6.65 13.90
C ASN A 98 -19.19 5.33 13.19
N LEU A 99 -18.26 4.70 12.48
CA LEU A 99 -18.42 3.38 11.87
C LEU A 99 -17.78 2.26 12.73
N GLY A 100 -17.30 2.58 13.93
CA GLY A 100 -16.61 1.65 14.82
C GLY A 100 -15.13 1.41 14.45
N ILE A 101 -14.54 2.23 13.58
CA ILE A 101 -13.15 2.10 13.15
C ILE A 101 -12.33 3.23 13.79
N GLU A 102 -11.83 2.98 15.00
CA GLU A 102 -11.08 3.98 15.79
C GLU A 102 -9.62 4.15 15.32
N ARG A 103 -8.99 3.07 14.84
CA ARG A 103 -7.57 3.03 14.45
C ARG A 103 -7.44 2.55 13.00
N PRO A 104 -7.83 3.37 12.01
CA PRO A 104 -8.02 2.91 10.64
C PRO A 104 -6.72 2.45 9.96
N TYR A 105 -5.57 3.04 10.31
CA TYR A 105 -4.28 2.53 9.87
C TYR A 105 -4.02 1.13 10.44
N ASP A 106 -4.18 0.91 11.74
CA ASP A 106 -3.99 -0.43 12.33
C ASP A 106 -4.96 -1.46 11.72
N THR A 107 -6.21 -1.06 11.49
CA THR A 107 -7.20 -1.86 10.76
C THR A 107 -6.74 -2.22 9.34
N LEU A 108 -6.13 -1.30 8.60
CA LEU A 108 -5.58 -1.58 7.28
C LEU A 108 -4.46 -2.65 7.35
N TYR A 109 -3.55 -2.55 8.32
CA TYR A 109 -2.50 -3.56 8.47
C TYR A 109 -3.07 -4.92 8.87
N ALA A 110 -4.05 -4.97 9.76
CA ALA A 110 -4.76 -6.21 10.07
C ALA A 110 -5.38 -6.84 8.80
N ASN A 111 -5.97 -6.04 7.91
CA ASN A 111 -6.47 -6.54 6.63
C ASN A 111 -5.37 -7.03 5.69
N TYR A 112 -4.18 -6.39 5.67
CA TYR A 112 -3.03 -6.96 4.97
C TYR A 112 -2.66 -8.33 5.53
N HIS A 113 -2.67 -8.49 6.86
CA HIS A 113 -2.32 -9.77 7.49
C HIS A 113 -3.32 -10.85 7.10
N ILE A 114 -4.62 -10.56 7.17
CA ILE A 114 -5.67 -11.49 6.73
C ILE A 114 -5.46 -11.92 5.27
N MET A 115 -5.20 -10.97 4.37
CA MET A 115 -5.01 -11.27 2.95
C MET A 115 -3.74 -12.10 2.70
N LEU A 116 -2.63 -11.77 3.36
CA LEU A 116 -1.35 -12.43 3.19
C LEU A 116 -1.33 -13.83 3.83
N ASP A 117 -1.90 -13.97 5.02
CA ASP A 117 -2.08 -15.26 5.70
C ASP A 117 -3.03 -16.16 4.91
N GLY A 118 -4.05 -15.58 4.26
CA GLY A 118 -5.00 -16.32 3.42
C GLY A 118 -4.37 -17.03 2.22
N VAL A 119 -3.22 -16.53 1.73
CA VAL A 119 -2.39 -17.20 0.71
C VAL A 119 -1.17 -17.91 1.29
N GLY A 120 -1.09 -18.00 2.63
CA GLY A 120 -0.03 -18.71 3.33
C GLY A 120 1.35 -18.04 3.25
N TRP A 121 1.43 -16.73 2.97
CA TRP A 121 2.71 -16.03 2.86
C TRP A 121 3.42 -16.03 4.22
N GLN A 122 4.59 -16.68 4.29
CA GLN A 122 5.39 -16.80 5.50
C GLN A 122 6.26 -15.56 5.80
N PRO A 123 6.53 -15.28 7.08
CA PRO A 123 5.91 -15.94 8.25
C PRO A 123 4.46 -15.48 8.45
N LEU A 124 3.57 -16.36 8.92
CA LEU A 124 2.17 -16.01 9.18
C LEU A 124 2.03 -15.00 10.33
N SER A 125 0.99 -14.18 10.28
CA SER A 125 0.81 -13.10 11.25
C SER A 125 0.60 -13.54 12.71
N HIS A 126 0.14 -14.77 12.93
CA HIS A 126 -0.03 -15.33 14.28
C HIS A 126 1.24 -15.95 14.86
N VAL A 127 2.30 -16.14 14.06
CA VAL A 127 3.60 -16.71 14.51
C VAL A 127 4.73 -15.69 14.51
N TRP A 128 4.51 -14.50 13.96
CA TRP A 128 5.54 -13.47 13.83
C TRP A 128 5.02 -12.10 14.27
N ASP A 129 5.84 -11.37 15.03
CA ASP A 129 5.50 -10.04 15.50
C ASP A 129 5.71 -8.99 14.39
N TYR A 130 4.65 -8.80 13.60
CA TYR A 130 4.63 -7.77 12.57
C TYR A 130 4.53 -6.35 13.12
N GLU A 131 4.05 -6.14 14.35
CA GLU A 131 4.11 -4.82 14.98
C GLU A 131 5.54 -4.42 15.29
N GLN A 132 6.34 -5.33 15.86
CA GLN A 132 7.77 -5.13 16.06
C GLN A 132 8.50 -4.93 14.72
N THR A 133 8.13 -5.69 13.69
CA THR A 133 8.69 -5.53 12.34
C THR A 133 8.40 -4.13 11.79
N ARG A 134 7.17 -3.63 11.95
CA ARG A 134 6.81 -2.26 11.56
C ARG A 134 7.60 -1.24 12.36
N ALA A 135 7.70 -1.39 13.68
CA ALA A 135 8.49 -0.48 14.52
C ALA A 135 9.95 -0.40 14.05
N ARG A 136 10.56 -1.54 13.74
CA ARG A 136 11.91 -1.61 13.16
C ARG A 136 11.99 -0.91 11.81
N ILE A 137 11.05 -1.16 10.89
CA ILE A 137 11.00 -0.48 9.59
C ILE A 137 10.96 1.05 9.77
N ARG A 138 10.15 1.56 10.70
CA ARG A 138 10.09 3.01 10.99
C ARG A 138 11.40 3.55 11.51
N GLN A 139 12.10 2.80 12.36
CA GLN A 139 13.35 3.23 13.01
C GLN A 139 14.62 3.02 12.16
N GLU A 140 14.63 2.01 11.30
CA GLU A 140 15.79 1.58 10.52
C GLU A 140 15.73 2.09 9.08
N VAL A 141 14.55 2.04 8.45
CA VAL A 141 14.37 2.38 7.01
C VAL A 141 13.85 3.80 6.83
N PHE A 142 12.83 4.19 7.61
CA PHE A 142 12.13 5.47 7.45
C PHE A 142 12.37 6.44 8.61
N ARG A 143 13.51 6.32 9.30
CA ARG A 143 13.83 7.09 10.51
C ARG A 143 13.61 8.59 10.34
N ASP A 144 14.21 9.16 9.30
CA ASP A 144 14.20 10.60 9.07
C ASP A 144 12.80 11.10 8.71
N ALA A 145 12.06 10.31 7.93
CA ALA A 145 10.67 10.61 7.57
C ALA A 145 9.79 10.61 8.82
N TYR A 146 9.89 9.60 9.70
CA TYR A 146 9.10 9.57 10.93
C TYR A 146 9.47 10.67 11.91
N ARG A 147 10.76 11.02 12.03
CA ARG A 147 11.21 12.16 12.83
C ARG A 147 10.63 13.48 12.31
N GLN A 148 10.59 13.67 11.00
CA GLN A 148 9.99 14.88 10.40
C GLN A 148 8.48 14.94 10.68
N LEU A 149 7.79 13.80 10.69
CA LEU A 149 6.36 13.72 10.95
C LEU A 149 6.02 14.10 12.41
N GLU A 150 6.86 13.74 13.37
CA GLU A 150 6.68 14.09 14.80
C GLU A 150 6.87 15.59 15.07
N LEU A 151 7.54 16.32 14.16
CA LEU A 151 7.81 17.74 14.28
C LEU A 151 6.79 18.63 13.54
N ALA A 152 5.90 18.02 12.73
CA ALA A 152 4.90 18.70 11.91
C ALA A 152 3.55 18.83 12.62
#